data_AF-A0A9X3AG24-F1
#
_entry.id   AF-A0A9X3AG24-F1
#
_cell.length_a   1.000
_cell.length_b   1.000
_cell.length_c   1.000
_cell.angle_alpha   90.00
_cell.angle_beta   90.00
_cell.angle_gamma   90.00
#
_symmetry.space_group_name_H-M   'P 1'
#
loop_
_entity.id
_entity.type
_entity.pdbx_description
1 polymer ?
#
loop_
_entity_poly.entity_id
_entity_poly.type
_entity_poly.pdbx_seq_one_letter_code
_entity_poly.pdbx_strand_id
1 'polypeptide(L)'
;MPEQEPIVVFRRSLESREANIAREVFGDALDTSALRLSEGGLLGSFGVARTLPTLVTFPKGILTTPQHQARYERWLVHELTHAYQY
;
A
#
# COMPACT_ATOMS: atom_id res chain seq x y z
N MET A 1 -25.11 -3.45 16.31
CA MET A 1 -23.67 -3.79 16.47
C MET A 1 -22.91 -2.76 15.66
N PRO A 2 -22.18 -1.81 16.25
CA PRO A 2 -21.35 -0.92 15.44
C PRO A 2 -20.23 -1.77 14.83
N GLU A 3 -20.08 -1.72 13.51
CA GLU A 3 -18.94 -2.30 12.82
C GLU A 3 -17.69 -1.63 13.38
N GLN A 4 -16.87 -2.39 14.11
CA GLN A 4 -15.57 -1.90 14.53
C GLN A 4 -14.73 -1.76 13.27
N GLU A 5 -14.62 -0.55 12.75
CA GLU A 5 -13.65 -0.25 11.70
C GLU A 5 -12.29 -0.76 12.16
N PRO A 6 -11.58 -1.55 11.33
CA PRO A 6 -10.24 -2.00 11.69
C PRO A 6 -9.41 -0.76 12.02
N ILE A 7 -8.72 -0.75 13.16
CA ILE A 7 -7.90 0.39 13.57
C ILE A 7 -6.77 0.56 12.55
N VAL A 8 -7.03 1.37 11.52
CA VAL A 8 -6.03 1.84 10.58
C VAL A 8 -5.22 2.86 11.34
N VAL A 9 -3.97 2.49 11.62
CA VAL A 9 -3.08 3.32 12.45
C VAL A 9 -2.48 4.45 11.61
N PHE A 10 -2.40 4.25 10.29
CA PHE A 10 -1.83 5.20 9.35
C PHE A 10 -2.41 4.99 7.95
N ARG A 11 -2.74 6.09 7.27
CA ARG A 11 -3.21 6.07 5.87
C ARG A 11 -2.76 7.34 5.15
N ARG A 12 -2.30 7.20 3.91
CA ARG A 12 -1.95 8.35 3.05
C ARG A 12 -2.09 8.02 1.57
N SER A 13 -1.98 9.06 0.74
CA SER A 13 -1.73 8.91 -0.70
C SER A 13 -0.32 8.40 -0.96
N LEU A 14 -0.06 7.98 -2.20
CA LEU A 14 1.30 7.73 -2.64
C LEU A 14 2.13 9.02 -2.54
N GLU A 15 3.34 8.89 -2.04
CA GLU A 15 4.35 9.94 -2.07
C GLU A 15 5.02 10.00 -3.45
N SER A 16 5.66 11.12 -3.78
CA SER A 16 6.29 11.31 -5.10
C SER A 16 7.25 10.19 -5.48
N ARG A 17 8.00 9.66 -4.50
CA ARG A 17 8.92 8.55 -4.71
C ARG A 17 8.21 7.26 -5.14
N GLU A 18 7.05 6.98 -4.55
CA GLU A 18 6.27 5.76 -4.83
C GLU A 18 5.53 5.88 -6.14
N ALA A 19 5.00 7.07 -6.43
CA ALA A 19 4.42 7.38 -7.74
C ALA A 19 5.48 7.24 -8.85
N ASN A 20 6.73 7.63 -8.60
CA ASN A 20 7.82 7.44 -9.55
C ASN A 20 8.14 5.95 -9.75
N ILE A 21 8.24 5.16 -8.67
CA ILE A 21 8.43 3.70 -8.76
C ILE A 21 7.29 3.05 -9.56
N ALA A 22 6.04 3.45 -9.29
CA ALA A 22 4.89 2.95 -10.03
C ALA A 22 4.98 3.30 -11.53
N ARG A 23 5.35 4.54 -11.86
CA ARG A 23 5.55 4.98 -13.24
C ARG A 23 6.66 4.22 -13.95
N GLU A 24 7.78 3.96 -13.28
CA GLU A 24 8.90 3.22 -13.85
C GLU A 24 8.54 1.77 -14.20
N VAL A 25 7.68 1.13 -13.40
CA VAL A 25 7.29 -0.27 -13.59
C VAL A 25 6.10 -0.42 -14.54
N PHE A 26 5.06 0.41 -14.38
CA PHE A 26 3.76 0.24 -15.05
C PHE A 26 3.49 1.31 -16.11
N GLY A 27 4.35 2.33 -16.24
CA GLY A 27 4.13 3.46 -17.13
C GLY A 27 2.84 4.21 -16.77
N ASP A 28 2.11 4.65 -17.79
CA ASP A 28 0.82 5.31 -17.64
C ASP A 28 -0.36 4.33 -17.58
N ALA A 29 -0.09 3.01 -17.57
CA ALA A 29 -1.13 1.98 -17.60
C ALA A 29 -1.79 1.75 -16.22
N LEU A 30 -1.18 2.23 -15.14
CA LEU A 30 -1.74 2.21 -13.78
C LEU A 30 -2.05 3.64 -13.33
N ASP A 31 -3.33 3.98 -13.15
CA ASP A 31 -3.71 5.23 -12.50
C ASP A 31 -3.56 5.13 -10.97
N THR A 32 -2.62 5.89 -10.44
CA THR A 32 -2.31 5.91 -9.00
C THR A 32 -3.03 7.01 -8.23
N SER A 33 -3.80 7.88 -8.89
CA SER A 33 -4.44 9.06 -8.27
C SER A 33 -5.43 8.69 -7.17
N ALA A 34 -6.19 7.61 -7.38
CA ALA A 34 -7.15 7.07 -6.43
C ALA A 34 -6.53 6.14 -5.39
N LEU A 35 -5.28 5.67 -5.60
CA LEU A 35 -4.64 4.72 -4.70
C LEU A 35 -4.27 5.39 -3.36
N ARG A 36 -4.43 4.60 -2.30
CA ARG A 36 -4.04 4.95 -0.94
C ARG A 36 -3.19 3.82 -0.36
N LEU A 37 -2.22 4.18 0.45
CA LEU A 37 -1.44 3.24 1.26
C LEU A 37 -1.90 3.33 2.71
N SER A 38 -1.98 2.20 3.40
CA SER A 38 -2.26 2.15 4.84
C SER A 38 -1.35 1.19 5.59
N GLU A 39 -1.25 1.40 6.90
CA GLU A 39 -0.67 0.43 7.82
C GLU A 39 -1.69 -0.08 8.83
N GLY A 40 -1.54 -1.35 9.17
CA GLY A 40 -2.36 -1.98 10.20
C GLY A 40 -3.78 -2.26 9.73
N GLY A 41 -4.71 -2.35 10.67
CA GLY A 41 -6.05 -2.87 10.44
C GLY A 41 -6.09 -4.38 10.20
N LEU A 42 -7.30 -4.98 10.23
CA LEU A 42 -7.51 -6.43 10.13
C LEU A 42 -6.78 -7.07 8.93
N LEU A 43 -6.65 -6.33 7.84
CA LEU A 43 -6.01 -6.78 6.60
C LEU A 43 -4.48 -6.71 6.64
N GLY A 44 -3.88 -5.79 7.40
CA GLY A 44 -2.42 -5.67 7.59
C GLY A 44 -1.89 -6.39 8.84
N SER A 45 -2.74 -6.77 9.78
CA SER A 45 -2.36 -7.38 11.07
C SER A 45 -1.73 -8.77 10.99
N PHE A 46 -1.81 -9.46 9.84
CA PHE A 46 -1.27 -10.82 9.68
C PHE A 46 0.15 -10.87 9.11
N GLY A 47 0.88 -9.75 9.12
CA GLY A 47 2.28 -9.71 8.68
C GLY A 47 2.48 -9.77 7.16
N VAL A 48 1.39 -9.64 6.38
CA VAL A 48 1.41 -9.61 4.92
C VAL A 48 0.80 -8.31 4.40
N ALA A 49 1.25 -7.86 3.24
CA ALA A 49 0.60 -6.79 2.51
C ALA A 49 -0.61 -7.32 1.73
N ARG A 50 -1.58 -6.45 1.44
CA ARG A 50 -2.78 -6.79 0.65
C ARG A 50 -3.25 -5.61 -0.19
N THR A 51 -3.82 -5.92 -1.35
CA THR A 51 -4.38 -4.93 -2.26
C THR A 51 -5.90 -5.09 -2.43
N LEU A 52 -6.60 -3.98 -2.26
CA LEU A 52 -7.98 -3.73 -2.64
C LEU A 52 -7.99 -2.70 -3.79
N PRO A 53 -9.11 -2.54 -4.54
CA PRO A 53 -9.13 -1.72 -5.75
C PRO A 53 -8.55 -0.30 -5.61
N THR A 54 -8.70 0.35 -4.46
CA THR A 54 -8.17 1.70 -4.21
C THR A 54 -7.28 1.79 -2.97
N LEU A 55 -6.88 0.66 -2.40
CA LEU A 55 -6.15 0.62 -1.12
C LEU A 55 -5.14 -0.52 -1.08
N VAL A 56 -3.89 -0.17 -0.85
CA VAL A 56 -2.84 -1.12 -0.48
C VAL A 56 -2.57 -0.99 1.01
N THR A 57 -2.65 -2.10 1.74
CA THR A 57 -2.37 -2.11 3.18
C THR A 57 -1.15 -2.96 3.50
N PHE A 58 -0.32 -2.45 4.41
CA PHE A 58 0.89 -3.10 4.87
C PHE A 58 0.80 -3.46 6.36
N PRO A 59 1.66 -4.38 6.82
CA PRO A 59 1.91 -4.55 8.25
C PRO A 59 2.35 -3.24 8.91
N LYS A 60 2.08 -3.13 10.21
CA LYS A 60 2.45 -1.94 10.99
C LYS A 60 3.95 -1.68 10.93
N GLY A 61 4.33 -0.41 10.74
CA GLY A 61 5.71 0.04 10.72
C GLY A 61 6.46 -0.25 9.42
N ILE A 62 5.78 -0.50 8.31
CA ILE A 62 6.41 -0.70 6.99
C ILE A 62 6.58 0.63 6.24
N LEU A 63 5.54 1.45 6.23
CA LEU A 63 5.51 2.81 5.69
C LEU A 63 6.24 3.81 6.61
N THR A 64 6.18 3.62 7.93
CA THR A 64 6.68 4.63 8.89
C THR A 64 8.09 4.37 9.42
N THR A 65 8.70 3.20 9.16
CA THR A 65 9.99 2.81 9.75
C THR A 65 11.09 2.69 8.69
N PRO A 66 12.15 3.53 8.74
CA PRO A 66 13.19 3.57 7.69
C PRO A 66 13.92 2.25 7.43
N GLN A 67 14.12 1.42 8.46
CA GLN A 67 14.83 0.15 8.36
C GLN A 67 14.16 -0.85 7.40
N HIS A 68 12.90 -0.62 7.02
CA HIS A 68 12.14 -1.49 6.15
C HIS A 68 12.10 -1.05 4.68
N GLN A 69 12.80 0.02 4.28
CA GLN A 69 12.68 0.64 2.95
C GLN A 69 12.88 -0.34 1.76
N ALA A 70 13.92 -1.19 1.80
CA ALA A 70 14.17 -2.17 0.73
C ALA A 70 13.17 -3.35 0.72
N ARG A 71 12.52 -3.64 1.84
CA ARG A 71 11.40 -4.60 1.91
C ARG A 71 10.12 -3.93 1.41
N TYR A 72 9.91 -2.69 1.82
CA TYR A 72 8.77 -1.88 1.45
C TYR A 72 8.65 -1.72 -0.06
N GLU A 73 9.71 -1.33 -0.76
CA GLU A 73 9.66 -1.13 -2.22
C GLU A 73 9.31 -2.41 -2.97
N ARG A 74 9.84 -3.56 -2.53
CA ARG A 74 9.49 -4.86 -3.10
C ARG A 74 8.01 -5.20 -2.89
N TRP A 75 7.48 -4.95 -1.70
CA TRP A 75 6.05 -5.14 -1.44
C TRP A 75 5.21 -4.13 -2.20
N LEU A 76 5.62 -2.87 -2.30
CA LEU A 76 4.92 -1.86 -3.05
C LEU A 76 4.73 -2.31 -4.51
N VAL A 77 5.80 -2.71 -5.19
CA VAL A 77 5.70 -3.18 -6.58
C VAL A 77 4.82 -4.43 -6.70
N HIS A 78 4.96 -5.37 -5.77
CA HIS A 78 4.12 -6.57 -5.73
C HIS A 78 2.63 -6.21 -5.61
N GLU A 79 2.27 -5.36 -4.65
CA GLU A 79 0.89 -4.96 -4.40
C GLU A 79 0.32 -4.10 -5.54
N LEU A 80 1.11 -3.20 -6.11
CA LEU A 80 0.70 -2.43 -7.28
C LEU A 80 0.48 -3.31 -8.52
N THR A 81 1.13 -4.48 -8.59
CA THR A 81 0.83 -5.47 -9.65
C THR A 81 -0.60 -5.98 -9.53
N HIS A 82 -1.09 -6.22 -8.30
CA HIS A 82 -2.49 -6.58 -8.09
C HIS A 82 -3.42 -5.41 -8.44
N ALA A 83 -3.03 -4.17 -8.09
CA ALA A 83 -3.81 -2.97 -8.45
C ALA A 83 -3.93 -2.80 -9.98
N TYR A 84 -2.87 -3.13 -10.72
CA TYR A 84 -2.86 -3.10 -12.19
C TYR A 84 -3.72 -4.19 -12.84
N GLN A 85 -3.97 -5.30 -12.14
CA GLN A 85 -4.77 -6.42 -12.65
C GLN A 85 -6.27 -6.27 -12.41
N TYR A 86 -6.70 -5.36 -11.53
CA TYR A 86 -8.10 -5.03 -11.32
C TYR A 86 -8.68 -4.30 -12.53
#